data_AF-A0A832IDG5-F1
#
_entry.id   AF-A0A832IDG5-F1
#
_cell.length_a   1.000
_cell.length_b   1.000
_cell.length_c   1.000
_cell.angle_alpha   90.00
_cell.angle_beta   90.00
_cell.angle_gamma   90.00
#
_symmetry.space_group_name_H-M   'P 1'
#
loop_
_entity.id
_entity.type
_entity.pdbx_description
1 polymer ?
#
loop_
_entity_poly.entity_id
_entity_poly.type
_entity_poly.pdbx_seq_one_letter_code
_entity_poly.pdbx_strand_id
1 'polypeptide(L)'
;MNKAAKYKFLETCIVLILMLFLFPSFLEKRSYGLEQNHAELYQKFSQSYQKYQTLIDPFVTQKNQYLAYRSLQAQVDFLNSAKSLISAEVESIVLYVQFLKSILAEATAVLNYRENYLYVNLDKELDYFLLQQTKVASLSSLGETKDFLKDLQSHYQNVSLFAYQVKAIVEIYSVDKTLGNLKTVSDKIENYFGSQQNWEGNLHIDSAKEVFLKERAELDKINIHLNTAREYESKLSTRERNKDIAKDLRREIDSCVDILERVNSSYLDVVNSLK
;
A
#
# COMPACT_ATOMS: atom_id res chain seq x y z
N MET A 1 -32.52 9.99 -14.44
CA MET A 1 -31.33 9.28 -13.89
C MET A 1 -31.25 9.55 -12.40
N ASN A 2 -31.36 8.52 -11.57
CA ASN A 2 -31.54 8.66 -10.12
C ASN A 2 -30.24 9.20 -9.49
N LYS A 3 -30.31 10.32 -8.75
CA LYS A 3 -29.13 10.97 -8.13
C LYS A 3 -28.27 9.97 -7.36
N ALA A 4 -28.89 8.99 -6.71
CA ALA A 4 -28.22 7.92 -5.95
C ALA A 4 -27.23 7.06 -6.76
N ALA A 5 -27.45 6.84 -8.06
CA ALA A 5 -26.55 6.04 -8.89
C ALA A 5 -25.30 6.82 -9.33
N LYS A 6 -25.40 8.15 -9.44
CA LYS A 6 -24.25 9.03 -9.69
C LYS A 6 -23.33 9.11 -8.46
N TYR A 7 -23.90 9.14 -7.25
CA TYR A 7 -23.11 9.18 -6.02
C TYR A 7 -22.33 7.88 -5.76
N LYS A 8 -22.92 6.70 -6.02
CA LYS A 8 -22.20 5.42 -5.86
C LYS A 8 -21.02 5.24 -6.81
N PHE A 9 -21.13 5.72 -8.05
CA PHE A 9 -20.03 5.70 -9.03
C PHE A 9 -18.92 6.70 -8.65
N LEU A 10 -19.31 7.87 -8.14
CA LEU A 10 -18.36 8.87 -7.63
C LEU A 10 -17.61 8.37 -6.40
N GLU A 11 -18.29 7.67 -5.49
CA GLU A 11 -17.68 7.06 -4.29
C GLU A 11 -16.69 5.95 -4.64
N THR A 12 -16.97 5.13 -5.65
CA THR A 12 -16.03 4.10 -6.14
C THR A 12 -14.79 4.72 -6.80
N CYS A 13 -14.97 5.78 -7.59
CA CYS A 13 -13.84 6.54 -8.14
C CYS A 13 -13.00 7.24 -7.06
N ILE A 14 -13.62 7.76 -5.99
CA ILE A 14 -12.91 8.40 -4.87
C ILE A 14 -12.10 7.39 -4.07
N VAL A 15 -12.61 6.17 -3.84
CA VAL A 15 -11.86 5.08 -3.20
C VAL A 15 -10.64 4.67 -4.04
N LEU A 16 -10.77 4.66 -5.37
CA LEU A 16 -9.68 4.33 -6.29
C LEU A 16 -8.64 5.45 -6.45
N ILE A 17 -9.06 6.71 -6.40
CA ILE A 17 -8.15 7.87 -6.36
C ILE A 17 -7.41 7.96 -5.02
N LEU A 18 -8.04 7.54 -3.92
CA LEU A 18 -7.39 7.43 -2.60
C LEU A 18 -6.35 6.32 -2.54
N MET A 19 -6.51 5.21 -3.28
CA MET A 19 -5.46 4.18 -3.41
C MET A 19 -4.21 4.70 -4.14
N LEU A 20 -4.37 5.62 -5.10
CA LEU A 20 -3.26 6.26 -5.83
C LEU A 20 -2.43 7.23 -4.98
N PHE A 21 -3.00 7.81 -3.92
CA PHE A 21 -2.30 8.75 -3.03
C PHE A 21 -1.62 8.09 -1.82
N LEU A 22 -1.78 6.78 -1.65
CA LEU A 22 -1.26 6.07 -0.47
C LEU A 22 0.20 5.61 -0.63
N PHE A 23 0.80 5.61 -1.83
CA PHE A 23 2.17 5.11 -2.06
C PHE A 23 3.14 6.00 -2.88
N PRO A 24 3.14 7.35 -2.82
CA PRO A 24 4.11 8.11 -3.60
C PRO A 24 5.55 8.15 -3.02
N SER A 25 5.85 7.57 -1.85
CA SER A 25 7.12 7.83 -1.13
C SER A 25 8.02 6.62 -0.80
N PHE A 26 7.76 5.41 -1.32
CA PHE A 26 8.63 4.23 -1.06
C PHE A 26 9.44 3.75 -2.27
N LEU A 27 9.76 4.65 -3.21
CA LEU A 27 10.55 4.34 -4.41
C LEU A 27 12.00 4.83 -4.27
N GLU A 28 12.73 4.33 -3.27
CA GLU A 28 14.19 4.40 -3.29
C GLU A 28 14.85 3.04 -3.04
N LYS A 29 15.31 2.48 -4.17
CA LYS A 29 16.39 1.50 -4.37
C LYS A 29 16.73 0.59 -3.18
N ARG A 30 16.21 -0.65 -3.19
CA ARG A 30 16.98 -1.84 -2.79
C ARG A 30 16.67 -3.01 -3.72
N SER A 31 17.69 -3.41 -4.48
CA SER A 31 17.72 -4.67 -5.21
C SER A 31 18.24 -5.73 -4.25
N TYR A 32 17.44 -6.75 -3.94
CA TYR A 32 17.91 -8.12 -3.73
C TYR A 32 16.76 -9.05 -4.17
N GLY A 33 17.06 -9.88 -5.17
CA GLY A 33 16.06 -10.62 -5.92
C GLY A 33 15.50 -11.84 -5.19
N LEU A 34 14.22 -12.07 -5.41
CA LEU A 34 13.61 -13.34 -5.81
C LEU A 34 12.21 -12.99 -6.35
N GLU A 35 11.81 -13.57 -7.49
CA GLU A 35 10.43 -13.56 -8.03
C GLU A 35 9.85 -12.16 -8.39
N GLN A 36 9.55 -11.92 -9.69
CA GLN A 36 9.03 -10.63 -10.25
C GLN A 36 9.08 -9.43 -9.30
N ASN A 37 10.08 -8.58 -9.47
CA ASN A 37 10.29 -7.37 -8.66
C ASN A 37 8.95 -6.65 -8.44
N HIS A 38 8.57 -6.35 -7.18
CA HIS A 38 7.31 -5.66 -6.85
C HIS A 38 7.10 -4.40 -7.70
N ALA A 39 8.19 -3.74 -8.11
CA ALA A 39 8.15 -2.60 -9.03
C ALA A 39 7.61 -2.96 -10.43
N GLU A 40 7.97 -4.14 -10.95
CA GLU A 40 7.45 -4.68 -12.22
C GLU A 40 5.95 -5.00 -12.08
N LEU A 41 5.53 -5.62 -10.98
CA LEU A 41 4.11 -5.90 -10.71
C LEU A 41 3.30 -4.60 -10.60
N TYR A 42 3.84 -3.59 -9.93
CA TYR A 42 3.21 -2.26 -9.85
C TYR A 42 3.11 -1.59 -11.22
N GLN A 43 4.15 -1.69 -12.06
CA GLN A 43 4.13 -1.15 -13.41
C GLN A 43 3.07 -1.84 -14.27
N LYS A 44 2.99 -3.17 -14.22
CA LYS A 44 1.96 -3.96 -14.92
C LYS A 44 0.57 -3.59 -14.42
N PHE A 45 0.37 -3.50 -13.11
CA PHE A 45 -0.88 -3.03 -12.50
C PHE A 45 -1.26 -1.65 -13.05
N SER A 46 -0.33 -0.70 -13.03
CA SER A 46 -0.56 0.68 -13.50
C SER A 46 -0.98 0.72 -14.97
N GLN A 47 -0.33 -0.07 -15.83
CA GLN A 47 -0.68 -0.18 -17.24
C GLN A 47 -2.06 -0.81 -17.45
N SER A 48 -2.36 -1.90 -16.75
CA SER A 48 -3.67 -2.56 -16.81
C SER A 48 -4.77 -1.63 -16.31
N TYR A 49 -4.51 -0.88 -15.25
CA TYR A 49 -5.47 0.06 -14.70
C TYR A 49 -5.73 1.24 -15.66
N GLN A 50 -4.70 1.75 -16.33
CA GLN A 50 -4.87 2.73 -17.41
C GLN A 50 -5.73 2.18 -18.55
N LYS A 51 -5.53 0.92 -18.96
CA LYS A 51 -6.39 0.25 -19.95
C LYS A 51 -7.84 0.14 -19.47
N TYR A 52 -8.08 -0.17 -18.19
CA TYR A 52 -9.43 -0.13 -17.62
C TYR A 52 -10.04 1.27 -17.74
N GLN A 53 -9.28 2.33 -17.42
CA GLN A 53 -9.76 3.71 -17.52
C GLN A 53 -10.13 4.11 -18.96
N THR A 54 -9.33 3.73 -19.96
CA THR A 54 -9.64 4.06 -21.37
C THR A 54 -10.87 3.33 -21.90
N LEU A 55 -11.30 2.24 -21.26
CA LEU A 55 -12.51 1.49 -21.63
C LEU A 55 -13.80 2.05 -21.02
N ILE A 56 -13.72 3.02 -20.10
CA ILE A 56 -14.88 3.66 -19.48
C ILE A 56 -15.70 4.43 -20.53
N ASP A 57 -15.06 5.22 -21.38
CA ASP A 57 -15.75 6.05 -22.39
C ASP A 57 -16.47 5.22 -23.47
N PRO A 58 -15.84 4.18 -24.06
CA PRO A 58 -16.53 3.21 -24.91
C PRO A 58 -17.75 2.58 -24.23
N PHE A 59 -17.60 2.16 -22.97
CA PHE A 59 -18.70 1.56 -22.20
C PHE A 59 -19.88 2.52 -22.03
N VAL A 60 -19.61 3.76 -21.63
CA VAL A 60 -20.64 4.79 -21.48
C VAL A 60 -21.32 5.08 -22.81
N THR A 61 -20.56 5.18 -23.89
CA THR A 61 -21.07 5.41 -25.24
C THR A 61 -22.02 4.30 -25.67
N GLN A 62 -21.59 3.04 -25.56
CA GLN A 62 -22.40 1.89 -25.97
C GLN A 62 -23.64 1.69 -25.10
N LYS A 63 -23.52 1.96 -23.80
CA LYS A 63 -24.67 2.01 -22.89
C LYS A 63 -25.70 3.04 -23.33
N ASN A 64 -25.27 4.24 -23.69
CA ASN A 64 -26.17 5.32 -24.12
C ASN A 64 -26.87 4.95 -25.45
N GLN A 65 -26.14 4.35 -26.39
CA GLN A 65 -26.70 3.87 -27.65
C GLN A 65 -27.73 2.75 -27.41
N TYR A 66 -27.45 1.78 -26.55
CA TYR A 66 -28.41 0.76 -26.14
C TYR A 66 -29.68 1.36 -25.54
N LEU A 67 -29.53 2.35 -24.64
CA LEU A 67 -30.68 3.02 -24.01
C LEU A 67 -31.52 3.83 -25.01
N ALA A 68 -30.89 4.42 -26.03
CA ALA A 68 -31.55 5.22 -27.06
C ALA A 68 -32.26 4.36 -28.11
N TYR A 69 -31.57 3.37 -28.67
CA TYR A 69 -32.05 2.61 -29.83
C TYR A 69 -32.75 1.31 -29.45
N ARG A 70 -32.37 0.68 -28.32
CA ARG A 70 -32.90 -0.62 -27.85
C ARG A 70 -32.89 -1.73 -28.92
N SER A 71 -32.00 -1.63 -29.91
CA SER A 71 -31.86 -2.63 -30.96
C SER A 71 -31.03 -3.81 -30.47
N LEU A 72 -31.20 -4.97 -31.11
CA LEU A 72 -30.38 -6.15 -30.84
C LEU A 72 -28.89 -5.86 -31.05
N GLN A 73 -28.55 -5.10 -32.09
CA GLN A 73 -27.17 -4.69 -32.35
C GLN A 73 -26.60 -3.84 -31.21
N ALA A 74 -27.34 -2.81 -30.77
CA ALA A 74 -26.89 -1.96 -29.66
C ALA A 74 -26.78 -2.75 -28.34
N GLN A 75 -27.61 -3.77 -28.14
CA GLN A 75 -27.50 -4.68 -27.00
C GLN A 75 -26.21 -5.52 -27.06
N VAL A 76 -25.88 -6.07 -28.23
CA VAL A 76 -24.64 -6.83 -28.45
C VAL A 76 -23.41 -5.95 -28.27
N ASP A 77 -23.42 -4.74 -28.83
CA ASP A 77 -22.30 -3.79 -28.71
C ASP A 77 -22.09 -3.35 -27.26
N PHE A 78 -23.19 -3.11 -26.52
CA PHE A 78 -23.11 -2.81 -25.10
C PHE A 78 -22.59 -3.99 -24.28
N LEU A 79 -23.04 -5.22 -24.55
CA LEU A 79 -22.54 -6.42 -23.88
C LEU A 79 -21.03 -6.60 -24.13
N ASN A 80 -20.57 -6.45 -25.36
CA ASN A 80 -19.16 -6.57 -25.72
C ASN A 80 -18.31 -5.51 -25.01
N SER A 81 -18.78 -4.27 -24.97
CA SER A 81 -18.07 -3.20 -24.25
C SER A 81 -18.04 -3.43 -22.74
N ALA A 82 -19.12 -3.95 -22.16
CA ALA A 82 -19.16 -4.33 -20.75
C ALA A 82 -18.16 -5.46 -20.44
N LYS A 83 -18.09 -6.50 -21.26
CA LYS A 83 -17.10 -7.57 -21.11
C LYS A 83 -15.67 -7.04 -21.15
N SER A 84 -15.35 -6.18 -22.12
CA SER A 84 -14.01 -5.61 -22.23
C SER A 84 -13.62 -4.80 -21.00
N LEU A 85 -14.53 -3.96 -20.50
CA LEU A 85 -14.30 -3.16 -19.29
C LEU A 85 -14.07 -4.06 -18.07
N ILE A 86 -14.96 -5.02 -17.84
CA ILE A 86 -14.88 -5.96 -16.71
C ILE A 86 -13.62 -6.80 -16.79
N SER A 87 -13.24 -7.27 -17.98
CA SER A 87 -12.01 -8.04 -18.19
C SER A 87 -10.78 -7.24 -17.79
N ALA A 88 -10.72 -5.96 -18.16
CA ALA A 88 -9.61 -5.08 -17.80
C ALA A 88 -9.62 -4.74 -16.30
N GLU A 89 -10.79 -4.61 -15.68
CA GLU A 89 -10.93 -4.40 -14.23
C GLU A 89 -10.38 -5.61 -13.46
N VAL A 90 -10.84 -6.81 -13.80
CA VAL A 90 -10.39 -8.07 -13.15
C VAL A 90 -8.89 -8.28 -13.35
N GLU A 91 -8.37 -8.07 -14.56
CA GLU A 91 -6.93 -8.14 -14.86
C GLU A 91 -6.11 -7.19 -13.95
N SER A 92 -6.59 -5.95 -13.79
CA SER A 92 -5.94 -4.96 -12.93
C SER A 92 -5.93 -5.41 -11.47
N ILE A 93 -7.02 -6.00 -10.99
CA ILE A 93 -7.13 -6.43 -9.60
C ILE A 93 -6.28 -7.67 -9.33
N VAL A 94 -6.18 -8.61 -10.28
CA VAL A 94 -5.22 -9.73 -10.19
C VAL A 94 -3.81 -9.21 -9.99
N LEU A 95 -3.38 -8.26 -10.82
CA LEU A 95 -2.04 -7.65 -10.73
C LEU A 95 -1.85 -6.90 -9.41
N TYR A 96 -2.89 -6.22 -8.93
CA TYR A 96 -2.85 -5.52 -7.65
C TYR A 96 -2.71 -6.49 -6.46
N VAL A 97 -3.45 -7.59 -6.44
CA VAL A 97 -3.34 -8.60 -5.39
C VAL A 97 -1.96 -9.27 -5.41
N GLN A 98 -1.41 -9.56 -6.60
CA GLN A 98 -0.04 -10.06 -6.76
C GLN A 98 1.00 -9.07 -6.22
N PHE A 99 0.83 -7.78 -6.52
CA PHE A 99 1.67 -6.72 -5.99
C PHE A 99 1.62 -6.65 -4.45
N LEU A 100 0.42 -6.68 -3.86
CA LEU A 100 0.25 -6.70 -2.40
C LEU A 100 0.97 -7.88 -1.76
N LYS A 101 0.85 -9.08 -2.34
CA LYS A 101 1.56 -10.28 -1.87
C LYS A 101 3.08 -10.12 -1.91
N SER A 102 3.60 -9.54 -3.00
CA SER A 102 5.04 -9.34 -3.20
C SER A 102 5.61 -8.35 -2.17
N ILE A 103 4.95 -7.21 -1.97
CA ILE A 103 5.36 -6.22 -0.97
C ILE A 103 5.26 -6.77 0.46
N LEU A 104 4.21 -7.53 0.77
CA LEU A 104 4.08 -8.16 2.09
C LEU A 104 5.23 -9.15 2.35
N ALA A 105 5.81 -9.75 1.30
CA ALA A 105 6.80 -10.83 1.44
C ALA A 105 8.14 -10.23 1.78
N GLU A 106 8.46 -9.14 1.11
CA GLU A 106 9.61 -8.32 1.40
C GLU A 106 9.57 -7.73 2.81
N ALA A 107 8.40 -7.24 3.23
CA ALA A 107 8.24 -6.67 4.57
C ALA A 107 8.35 -7.73 5.68
N THR A 108 7.79 -8.93 5.48
CA THR A 108 7.73 -9.96 6.54
C THR A 108 8.86 -11.00 6.46
N ALA A 109 9.75 -10.88 5.46
CA ALA A 109 10.88 -11.77 5.23
C ALA A 109 10.53 -13.27 5.23
N VAL A 110 9.35 -13.64 4.73
CA VAL A 110 8.81 -15.01 4.51
C VAL A 110 9.25 -16.03 5.59
N LEU A 111 9.29 -15.64 6.86
CA LEU A 111 9.72 -16.57 7.92
C LEU A 111 8.57 -17.47 8.40
N ASN A 112 7.30 -17.12 8.13
CA ASN A 112 6.15 -18.01 8.39
C ASN A 112 4.95 -17.74 7.46
N TYR A 113 4.98 -18.31 6.24
CA TYR A 113 3.89 -18.23 5.25
C TYR A 113 2.52 -18.73 5.78
N ARG A 114 2.53 -19.69 6.71
CA ARG A 114 1.32 -20.31 7.28
C ARG A 114 0.74 -19.60 8.50
N GLU A 115 1.51 -18.74 9.18
CA GLU A 115 1.02 -17.98 10.35
C GLU A 115 0.48 -16.60 9.96
N ASN A 116 0.73 -16.17 8.73
CA ASN A 116 0.35 -14.85 8.26
C ASN A 116 -1.00 -14.93 7.53
N TYR A 117 -2.08 -14.85 8.30
CA TYR A 117 -3.49 -14.91 7.86
C TYR A 117 -3.79 -14.09 6.59
N LEU A 118 -3.10 -12.96 6.39
CA LEU A 118 -3.24 -12.10 5.22
C LEU A 118 -2.80 -12.77 3.91
N TYR A 119 -1.73 -13.57 3.93
CA TYR A 119 -1.29 -14.30 2.74
C TYR A 119 -2.35 -15.26 2.22
N VAL A 120 -2.89 -16.06 3.14
CA VAL A 120 -3.92 -17.05 2.82
C VAL A 120 -5.17 -16.38 2.24
N ASN A 121 -5.54 -15.20 2.74
CA ASN A 121 -6.68 -14.47 2.20
C ASN A 121 -6.38 -13.83 0.85
N LEU A 122 -5.19 -13.25 0.66
CA LEU A 122 -4.77 -12.73 -0.63
C LEU A 122 -4.69 -13.84 -1.69
N ASP A 123 -4.25 -15.05 -1.32
CA ASP A 123 -4.28 -16.24 -2.19
C ASP A 123 -5.70 -16.60 -2.60
N LYS A 124 -6.63 -16.68 -1.64
CA LYS A 124 -8.03 -16.97 -1.92
C LYS A 124 -8.67 -15.94 -2.86
N GLU A 125 -8.39 -14.65 -2.64
CA GLU A 125 -8.90 -13.59 -3.53
C GLU A 125 -8.25 -13.69 -4.92
N LEU A 126 -6.95 -13.97 -4.99
CA LEU A 126 -6.25 -14.15 -6.28
C LEU A 126 -6.86 -15.31 -7.08
N ASP A 127 -7.04 -16.48 -6.45
CA ASP A 127 -7.66 -17.64 -7.08
C ASP A 127 -9.09 -17.35 -7.56
N TYR A 128 -9.85 -16.61 -6.73
CA TYR A 128 -11.18 -16.13 -7.12
C TYR A 128 -11.11 -15.25 -8.38
N PHE A 129 -10.27 -14.20 -8.41
CA PHE A 129 -10.21 -13.30 -9.57
C PHE A 129 -9.67 -13.96 -10.83
N LEU A 130 -8.72 -14.88 -10.72
CA LEU A 130 -8.24 -15.68 -11.85
C LEU A 130 -9.38 -16.52 -12.47
N LEU A 131 -10.22 -17.12 -11.62
CA LEU A 131 -11.41 -17.82 -12.07
C LEU A 131 -12.44 -16.87 -12.69
N GLN A 132 -12.66 -15.69 -12.10
CA GLN A 132 -13.55 -14.69 -12.70
C GLN A 132 -13.05 -14.17 -14.05
N GLN A 133 -11.74 -14.02 -14.26
CA GLN A 133 -11.15 -13.59 -15.52
C GLN A 133 -11.58 -14.49 -16.69
N THR A 134 -11.63 -15.80 -16.48
CA THR A 134 -12.12 -16.76 -17.48
C THR A 134 -13.64 -16.67 -17.71
N LYS A 135 -14.41 -16.38 -16.65
CA LYS A 135 -15.87 -16.27 -16.72
C LYS A 135 -16.36 -15.03 -17.47
N VAL A 136 -15.61 -13.93 -17.48
CA VAL A 136 -16.00 -12.70 -18.21
C VAL A 136 -16.29 -12.98 -19.68
N ALA A 137 -15.48 -13.83 -20.33
CA ALA A 137 -15.69 -14.20 -21.73
C ALA A 137 -17.02 -14.92 -21.96
N SER A 138 -17.45 -15.75 -21.00
CA SER A 138 -18.65 -16.59 -21.07
C SER A 138 -19.96 -15.85 -20.80
N LEU A 139 -19.93 -14.59 -20.37
CA LEU A 139 -21.15 -13.81 -20.11
C LEU A 139 -21.99 -13.70 -21.40
N SER A 140 -23.24 -14.13 -21.39
CA SER A 140 -24.09 -14.18 -22.58
C SER A 140 -25.14 -13.06 -22.62
N SER A 141 -25.40 -12.42 -21.48
CA SER A 141 -26.44 -11.40 -21.36
C SER A 141 -26.06 -10.25 -20.42
N LEU A 142 -26.76 -9.11 -20.59
CA LEU A 142 -26.64 -7.96 -19.69
C LEU A 142 -27.13 -8.28 -18.27
N GLY A 143 -28.06 -9.24 -18.12
CA GLY A 143 -28.53 -9.73 -16.83
C GLY A 143 -27.42 -10.47 -16.08
N GLU A 144 -26.80 -11.45 -16.73
CA GLU A 144 -25.64 -12.17 -16.20
C GLU A 144 -24.48 -11.22 -15.86
N THR A 145 -24.23 -10.23 -16.71
CA THR A 145 -23.19 -9.21 -16.48
C THR A 145 -23.46 -8.42 -15.20
N LYS A 146 -24.71 -8.08 -14.92
CA LYS A 146 -25.09 -7.36 -13.70
C LYS A 146 -24.92 -8.21 -12.45
N ASP A 147 -25.32 -9.48 -12.51
CA ASP A 147 -25.18 -10.40 -11.38
C ASP A 147 -23.71 -10.71 -11.10
N PHE A 148 -22.90 -10.86 -12.15
CA PHE A 148 -21.45 -10.99 -12.07
C PHE A 148 -20.78 -9.80 -11.36
N LEU A 149 -21.13 -8.57 -11.75
CA LEU A 149 -20.62 -7.36 -11.09
C LEU A 149 -21.01 -7.26 -9.62
N LYS A 150 -22.21 -7.74 -9.27
CA LYS A 150 -22.68 -7.77 -7.89
C LYS A 150 -21.88 -8.75 -7.03
N ASP A 151 -21.50 -9.89 -7.60
CA ASP A 151 -20.62 -10.88 -6.95
C ASP A 151 -19.24 -10.29 -6.67
N LEU A 152 -18.62 -9.69 -7.70
CA LEU A 152 -17.31 -9.04 -7.63
C LEU A 152 -17.23 -7.94 -6.56
N GLN A 153 -18.30 -7.18 -6.35
CA GLN A 153 -18.32 -6.05 -5.44
C GLN A 153 -17.88 -6.44 -4.01
N SER A 154 -18.27 -7.62 -3.53
CA SER A 154 -17.93 -8.09 -2.18
C SER A 154 -16.44 -8.42 -2.06
N HIS A 155 -15.85 -9.00 -3.11
CA HIS A 155 -14.43 -9.33 -3.19
C HIS A 155 -13.56 -8.08 -3.35
N TYR A 156 -14.02 -7.07 -4.08
CA TYR A 156 -13.33 -5.77 -4.15
C TYR A 156 -13.23 -5.10 -2.78
N GLN A 157 -14.26 -5.23 -1.94
CA GLN A 157 -14.22 -4.73 -0.57
C GLN A 157 -13.21 -5.48 0.29
N ASN A 158 -13.08 -6.80 0.11
CA ASN A 158 -12.08 -7.61 0.80
C ASN A 158 -10.65 -7.23 0.36
N VAL A 159 -10.39 -7.11 -0.95
CA VAL A 159 -9.07 -6.68 -1.44
C VAL A 159 -8.70 -5.30 -0.92
N SER A 160 -9.66 -4.37 -0.88
CA SER A 160 -9.45 -3.05 -0.30
C SER A 160 -9.10 -3.10 1.19
N LEU A 161 -9.79 -3.94 1.97
CA LEU A 161 -9.45 -4.20 3.38
C LEU A 161 -8.02 -4.74 3.52
N PHE A 162 -7.67 -5.77 2.74
CA PHE A 162 -6.34 -6.37 2.78
C PHE A 162 -5.25 -5.38 2.35
N ALA A 163 -5.54 -4.50 1.40
CA ALA A 163 -4.60 -3.46 0.98
C ALA A 163 -4.24 -2.51 2.13
N TYR A 164 -5.22 -2.07 2.94
CA TYR A 164 -4.94 -1.25 4.12
C TYR A 164 -4.08 -1.98 5.14
N GLN A 165 -4.38 -3.27 5.39
CA GLN A 165 -3.61 -4.09 6.33
C GLN A 165 -2.17 -4.31 5.85
N VAL A 166 -1.99 -4.69 4.59
CA VAL A 166 -0.65 -4.85 3.97
C VAL A 166 0.13 -3.55 4.05
N LYS A 167 -0.50 -2.42 3.70
CA LYS A 167 0.14 -1.10 3.78
C LYS A 167 0.63 -0.80 5.19
N ALA A 168 -0.23 -0.97 6.19
CA ALA A 168 0.11 -0.72 7.58
C ALA A 168 1.33 -1.54 8.04
N ILE A 169 1.34 -2.84 7.72
CA ILE A 169 2.45 -3.74 8.06
C ILE A 169 3.76 -3.28 7.43
N VAL A 170 3.72 -2.92 6.14
CA VAL A 170 4.91 -2.48 5.38
C VAL A 170 5.48 -1.17 5.95
N GLU A 171 4.61 -0.22 6.26
CA GLU A 171 4.99 1.06 6.85
C GLU A 171 5.63 0.87 8.24
N ILE A 172 4.99 0.10 9.12
CA ILE A 172 5.51 -0.23 10.45
C ILE A 172 6.88 -0.91 10.34
N TYR A 173 6.99 -1.92 9.48
CA TYR A 173 8.24 -2.67 9.31
C TYR A 173 9.37 -1.79 8.76
N SER A 174 9.08 -0.90 7.82
CA SER A 174 10.07 0.02 7.27
C SER A 174 10.66 0.94 8.35
N VAL A 175 9.80 1.48 9.22
CA VAL A 175 10.23 2.31 10.36
C VAL A 175 11.04 1.47 11.36
N ASP A 176 10.56 0.27 11.72
CA ASP A 176 11.22 -0.62 12.68
C ASP A 176 12.64 -1.03 12.21
N LYS A 177 12.78 -1.36 10.92
CA LYS A 177 14.07 -1.66 10.29
C LYS A 177 15.00 -0.45 10.29
N THR A 178 14.47 0.74 10.00
CA THR A 178 15.26 1.98 9.97
C THR A 178 15.73 2.34 11.39
N LEU A 179 14.86 2.21 12.39
CA LEU A 179 15.20 2.37 13.79
C LEU A 179 16.29 1.39 14.24
N GLY A 180 16.20 0.12 13.87
CA GLY A 180 17.23 -0.89 14.17
C GLY A 180 18.60 -0.55 13.57
N ASN A 181 18.62 -0.08 12.32
CA ASN A 181 19.86 0.39 11.68
C ASN A 181 20.43 1.63 12.40
N LEU A 182 19.56 2.58 12.77
CA LEU A 182 19.97 3.81 13.44
C LEU A 182 20.47 3.56 14.86
N LYS A 183 19.88 2.62 15.60
CA LYS A 183 20.40 2.13 16.90
C LYS A 183 21.80 1.53 16.75
N THR A 184 22.02 0.72 15.71
CA THR A 184 23.36 0.17 15.41
C THR A 184 24.39 1.26 15.14
N VAL A 185 24.00 2.36 14.46
CA VAL A 185 24.87 3.53 14.26
C VAL A 185 25.08 4.28 15.58
N SER A 186 24.02 4.46 16.37
CA SER A 186 24.07 5.11 17.69
C SER A 186 25.08 4.42 18.61
N ASP A 187 25.02 3.09 18.69
CA ASP A 187 25.92 2.30 19.54
C ASP A 187 27.38 2.41 19.06
N LYS A 188 27.62 2.53 17.75
CA LYS A 188 28.98 2.78 17.21
C LYS A 188 29.51 4.16 17.60
N ILE A 189 28.67 5.19 17.55
CA ILE A 189 29.03 6.57 17.96
C ILE A 189 29.30 6.61 19.46
N GLU A 190 28.46 5.97 20.28
CA GLU A 190 28.66 5.87 21.72
C GLU A 190 29.98 5.17 22.06
N ASN A 191 30.26 4.02 21.43
CA ASN A 191 31.52 3.32 21.61
C ASN A 191 32.72 4.18 21.19
N TYR A 192 32.60 4.98 20.13
CA TYR A 192 33.64 5.92 19.72
C TYR A 192 33.92 6.95 20.81
N PHE A 193 32.89 7.58 21.38
CA PHE A 193 33.03 8.49 22.52
C PHE A 193 33.65 7.81 23.76
N GLY A 194 33.30 6.55 24.04
CA GLY A 194 33.82 5.80 25.19
C GLY A 194 35.27 5.31 25.03
N SER A 195 35.72 5.11 23.79
CA SER A 195 37.06 4.59 23.48
C SER A 195 38.20 5.61 23.58
N GLN A 196 37.87 6.89 23.75
CA GLN A 196 38.82 7.98 23.60
C GLN A 196 39.16 8.60 24.96
N GLN A 197 40.21 8.06 25.58
CA GLN A 197 40.67 8.44 26.92
C GLN A 197 41.30 9.85 27.01
N ASN A 198 41.53 10.55 25.88
CA ASN A 198 42.30 11.80 25.83
C ASN A 198 41.48 13.04 25.44
N TRP A 199 40.15 12.99 25.54
CA TRP A 199 39.26 14.06 25.05
C TRP A 199 38.66 14.97 26.11
N GLU A 200 38.91 14.69 27.39
CA GLU A 200 38.40 15.52 28.49
C GLU A 200 38.84 16.98 28.33
N GLY A 201 37.87 17.89 28.17
CA GLY A 201 38.10 19.33 27.99
C GLY A 201 38.07 19.84 26.55
N ASN A 202 37.83 18.98 25.54
CA ASN A 202 37.56 19.46 24.19
C ASN A 202 36.10 19.88 24.03
N LEU A 203 35.85 21.19 24.09
CA LEU A 203 34.52 21.81 24.03
C LEU A 203 33.69 21.37 22.81
N HIS A 204 34.34 21.08 21.67
CA HIS A 204 33.65 20.59 20.47
C HIS A 204 33.15 19.15 20.64
N ILE A 205 33.94 18.30 21.29
CA ILE A 205 33.59 16.89 21.54
C ILE A 205 32.50 16.79 22.61
N ASP A 206 32.59 17.61 23.66
CA ASP A 206 31.57 17.67 24.71
C ASP A 206 30.22 18.15 24.14
N SER A 207 30.24 19.18 23.29
CA SER A 207 29.04 19.66 22.60
C SER A 207 28.44 18.59 21.66
N ALA A 208 29.28 17.90 20.88
CA ALA A 208 28.83 16.82 20.01
C ALA A 208 28.23 15.65 20.80
N LYS A 209 28.81 15.32 21.96
CA LYS A 209 28.31 14.28 22.87
C LYS A 209 26.97 14.67 23.49
N GLU A 210 26.80 15.93 23.89
CA GLU A 210 25.52 16.44 24.41
C GLU A 210 24.40 16.34 23.37
N VAL A 211 24.66 16.78 22.13
CA VAL A 211 23.72 16.65 21.01
C VAL A 211 23.38 15.18 20.74
N PHE A 212 24.38 14.30 20.71
CA PHE A 212 24.17 12.87 20.52
C PHE A 212 23.25 12.25 21.59
N LEU A 213 23.50 12.54 22.87
CA LEU A 213 22.71 11.99 23.97
C LEU A 213 21.26 12.49 23.94
N LYS A 214 21.07 13.78 23.62
CA LYS A 214 19.73 14.35 23.45
C LYS A 214 18.95 13.65 22.34
N GLU A 215 19.54 13.48 21.17
CA GLU A 215 18.87 12.86 20.03
C GLU A 215 18.68 11.35 20.22
N ARG A 216 19.56 10.68 20.96
CA ARG A 216 19.35 9.27 21.35
C ARG A 216 18.10 9.09 22.21
N ALA A 217 17.82 10.02 23.13
CA ALA A 217 16.61 9.98 23.94
C ALA A 217 15.33 10.14 23.09
N GLU A 218 15.41 10.82 21.94
CA GLU A 218 14.28 10.94 21.01
C GLU A 218 13.96 9.61 20.30
N LEU A 219 14.92 8.68 20.18
CA LEU A 219 14.68 7.35 19.58
C LEU A 219 13.68 6.51 20.40
N ASP A 220 13.57 6.75 21.71
CA ASP A 220 12.59 6.05 22.55
C ASP A 220 11.16 6.47 22.22
N LYS A 221 10.95 7.72 21.79
CA LYS A 221 9.63 8.21 21.34
C LYS A 221 9.15 7.49 20.08
N ILE A 222 10.06 7.04 19.21
CA ILE A 222 9.71 6.23 18.04
C ILE A 222 9.04 4.92 18.48
N ASN A 223 9.50 4.28 19.56
CA ASN A 223 8.87 3.05 20.05
C ASN A 223 7.43 3.30 20.54
N ILE A 224 7.16 4.47 21.12
CA ILE A 224 5.81 4.87 21.55
C ILE A 224 4.89 4.96 20.32
N HIS A 225 5.29 5.74 19.31
CA HIS A 225 4.52 5.88 18.08
C HIS A 225 4.36 4.57 17.33
N LEU A 226 5.39 3.72 17.27
CA LEU A 226 5.32 2.39 16.67
C LEU A 226 4.33 1.46 17.40
N ASN A 227 4.30 1.49 18.73
CA ASN A 227 3.34 0.69 19.49
C ASN A 227 1.91 1.16 19.25
N THR A 228 1.68 2.48 19.23
CA THR A 228 0.37 3.05 18.85
C THR A 228 -0.02 2.66 17.42
N ALA A 229 0.92 2.70 16.47
CA ALA A 229 0.69 2.28 15.09
C ALA A 229 0.31 0.79 15.00
N ARG A 230 0.97 -0.09 15.79
CA ARG A 230 0.61 -1.52 15.89
C ARG A 230 -0.78 -1.73 16.50
N GLU A 231 -1.18 -0.91 17.46
CA GLU A 231 -2.55 -0.96 17.98
C GLU A 231 -3.58 -0.58 16.90
N TYR A 232 -3.31 0.42 16.07
CA TYR A 232 -4.17 0.75 14.93
C TYR A 232 -4.18 -0.36 13.87
N GLU A 233 -3.03 -0.97 13.60
CA GLU A 233 -2.92 -2.10 12.67
C GLU A 233 -3.81 -3.27 13.11
N SER A 234 -3.80 -3.63 14.39
CA SER A 234 -4.67 -4.70 14.93
C SER A 234 -6.18 -4.42 14.74
N LYS A 235 -6.55 -3.13 14.67
CA LYS A 235 -7.93 -2.66 14.46
C LYS A 235 -8.33 -2.63 12.98
N LEU A 236 -7.41 -2.75 12.03
CA LEU A 236 -7.68 -2.79 10.59
C LEU A 236 -8.37 -4.10 10.13
N SER A 237 -8.85 -4.93 11.06
CA SER A 237 -9.57 -6.17 10.79
C SER A 237 -11.10 -5.98 10.65
N THR A 238 -11.65 -4.83 11.04
CA THR A 238 -13.10 -4.56 11.00
C THR A 238 -13.48 -3.69 9.79
N ARG A 239 -14.49 -4.09 9.00
CA ARG A 239 -14.89 -3.39 7.76
C ARG A 239 -15.30 -1.92 7.96
N GLU A 240 -15.75 -1.54 9.14
CA GLU A 240 -16.16 -0.17 9.45
C GLU A 240 -14.95 0.66 9.92
N ARG A 241 -14.78 1.86 9.35
CA ARG A 241 -13.76 2.88 9.72
C ARG A 241 -12.30 2.62 9.33
N ASN A 242 -11.98 1.63 8.48
CA ASN A 242 -10.60 1.37 8.07
C ASN A 242 -9.87 2.59 7.49
N LYS A 243 -10.59 3.45 6.77
CA LYS A 243 -9.99 4.68 6.23
C LYS A 243 -9.52 5.62 7.33
N ASP A 244 -10.32 5.80 8.38
CA ASP A 244 -9.99 6.68 9.50
C ASP A 244 -8.86 6.06 10.34
N ILE A 245 -8.94 4.75 10.61
CA ILE A 245 -7.89 4.00 11.30
C ILE A 245 -6.57 4.07 10.52
N ALA A 246 -6.60 3.86 9.20
CA ALA A 246 -5.41 3.95 8.35
C ALA A 246 -4.83 5.38 8.33
N LYS A 247 -5.67 6.41 8.41
CA LYS A 247 -5.22 7.80 8.51
C LYS A 247 -4.56 8.09 9.85
N ASP A 248 -5.11 7.58 10.95
CA ASP A 248 -4.52 7.75 12.28
C ASP A 248 -3.21 6.96 12.39
N LEU A 249 -3.15 5.72 11.89
CA LEU A 249 -1.92 4.95 11.75
C LEU A 249 -0.87 5.73 10.96
N ARG A 250 -1.26 6.30 9.82
CA ARG A 250 -0.33 7.06 8.98
C ARG A 250 0.25 8.27 9.72
N ARG A 251 -0.54 8.94 10.56
CA ARG A 251 -0.05 10.05 11.41
C ARG A 251 1.02 9.61 12.39
N GLU A 252 0.85 8.43 13.01
CA GLU A 252 1.87 7.87 13.91
C GLU A 252 3.14 7.49 13.15
N ILE A 253 3.00 6.91 11.95
CA ILE A 253 4.14 6.60 11.07
C ILE A 253 4.87 7.88 10.63
N ASP A 254 4.15 8.92 10.20
CA ASP A 254 4.75 10.19 9.82
C ASP A 254 5.51 10.82 10.99
N SER A 255 4.96 10.73 12.22
CA SER A 255 5.65 11.18 13.43
C SER A 255 6.96 10.40 13.68
N CYS A 256 6.98 9.09 13.41
CA CYS A 256 8.20 8.30 13.47
C CYS A 256 9.23 8.76 12.44
N VAL A 257 8.79 8.98 11.20
CA VAL A 257 9.66 9.39 10.08
C VAL A 257 10.29 10.75 10.36
N ASP A 258 9.52 11.73 10.84
CA ASP A 258 10.02 13.05 11.21
C ASP A 258 11.13 12.98 12.27
N ILE A 259 10.96 12.11 13.29
CA ILE A 259 11.98 11.90 14.31
C ILE A 259 13.22 11.22 13.69
N LEU A 260 13.03 10.18 12.86
CA LEU A 260 14.13 9.47 12.21
C LEU A 260 14.96 10.41 11.33
N GLU A 261 14.33 11.26 10.52
CA GLU A 261 15.01 12.22 9.66
C GLU A 261 15.83 13.24 10.45
N ARG A 262 15.24 13.76 11.55
CA ARG A 262 15.93 14.68 12.45
C ARG A 262 17.15 14.02 13.11
N VAL A 263 16.97 12.86 13.74
CA VAL A 263 18.07 12.16 14.44
C VAL A 263 19.17 11.76 13.47
N ASN A 264 18.81 11.27 12.27
CA ASN A 264 19.79 10.91 11.25
C ASN A 264 20.63 12.13 10.81
N SER A 265 19.98 13.28 10.62
CA SER A 265 20.67 14.53 10.28
C SER A 265 21.61 14.97 11.40
N SER A 266 21.14 14.95 12.65
CA SER A 266 21.98 15.31 13.80
C SER A 266 23.13 14.35 14.03
N TYR A 267 22.96 13.05 13.78
CA TYR A 267 24.06 12.08 13.86
C TYR A 267 25.11 12.34 12.79
N LEU A 268 24.71 12.75 11.58
CA LEU A 268 25.63 13.15 10.54
C LEU A 268 26.45 14.39 10.95
N ASP A 269 25.81 15.38 11.58
CA ASP A 269 26.48 16.58 12.10
C ASP A 269 27.46 16.23 13.22
N VAL A 270 27.06 15.36 14.16
CA VAL A 270 27.95 14.82 15.21
C VAL A 270 29.17 14.15 14.57
N VAL A 271 28.97 13.24 13.61
CA VAL A 271 30.09 12.56 12.94
C VAL A 271 31.00 13.53 12.19
N ASN A 272 30.44 14.57 11.56
CA ASN A 272 31.24 15.59 10.87
C ASN A 272 32.01 16.48 11.84
N SER A 273 31.46 16.77 13.03
CA SER A 273 32.15 17.54 14.08
C SER A 273 33.30 16.79 14.75
N LEU A 274 33.35 15.47 14.55
CA LEU A 274 34.39 14.58 15.10
C LEU A 274 35.55 14.32 14.14
N LYS A 275 35.52 14.89 12.93
CA LYS A 275 36.63 14.88 11.95
C LYS A 275 37.54 16.08 12.16
#